data_AF-Q2SSL4-F1
#
_entry.id   AF-Q2SSL4-F1
#
_cell.length_a   1.000
_cell.length_b   1.000
_cell.length_c   1.000
_cell.angle_alpha   90.00
_cell.angle_beta   90.00
_cell.angle_gamma   90.00
#
_symmetry.space_group_name_H-M   'P 1'
#
loop_
_entity.id
_entity.type
_entity.pdbx_description
1 polymer ?
#
loop_
_entity_poly.entity_id
_entity_poly.type
_entity_poly.pdbx_seq_one_letter_code
_entity_poly.pdbx_strand_id
1 'polypeptide(L)'
;MKNTYWKCLTSALGPTKKLKIDSYFLKDSNGLFCLTTDGIHDFIDIKTFKDYLDLKSSLRTKAKNIIKYSINNLSTDNSSIILLEVM
;
A
#
# COMPACT_ATOMS: atom_id res chain seq x y z
N MET A 1 14.05 24.58 5.04
CA MET A 1 12.99 23.54 5.05
C MET A 1 12.63 23.23 3.60
N LYS A 2 12.87 21.99 3.15
CA LYS A 2 12.62 21.56 1.77
C LYS A 2 11.14 21.15 1.70
N ASN A 3 10.25 22.03 1.26
CA ASN A 3 8.84 21.70 1.11
C ASN A 3 8.68 20.65 0.00
N THR A 4 8.25 19.45 0.36
CA THR A 4 7.91 18.35 -0.56
C THR A 4 6.49 18.55 -1.09
N TYR A 5 6.34 19.40 -2.10
CA TYR A 5 5.06 19.72 -2.75
C TYR A 5 4.37 18.52 -3.46
N TRP A 6 5.00 17.35 -3.52
CA TRP A 6 4.58 16.20 -4.34
C TRP A 6 3.57 15.27 -3.65
N LYS A 7 3.34 15.40 -2.33
CA LYS A 7 2.42 14.52 -1.56
C LYS A 7 1.07 15.15 -1.23
N CYS A 8 0.64 16.18 -1.95
CA CYS A 8 -0.65 16.83 -1.65
C CYS A 8 -1.81 16.06 -2.31
N LEU A 9 -2.68 15.44 -1.51
CA LEU A 9 -3.87 14.74 -2.00
C LEU A 9 -4.87 15.74 -2.60
N THR A 10 -5.25 15.53 -3.86
CA THR A 10 -6.23 16.37 -4.57
C THR A 10 -7.68 15.90 -4.33
N SER A 11 -7.86 14.63 -3.97
CA SER A 11 -9.15 14.01 -3.63
C SER A 11 -9.09 13.33 -2.27
N ALA A 12 -10.11 13.54 -1.46
CA ALA A 12 -10.28 12.94 -0.14
C ALA A 12 -11.78 12.94 0.19
N LEU A 13 -12.23 11.95 0.94
CA LEU A 13 -13.62 11.88 1.38
C LEU A 13 -13.87 12.97 2.42
N GLY A 14 -14.94 13.75 2.25
CA GLY A 14 -15.27 14.85 3.14
C GLY A 14 -16.75 15.24 3.05
N PRO A 15 -17.34 15.77 4.13
CA PRO A 15 -18.79 15.90 4.28
C PRO A 15 -19.45 16.79 3.21
N THR A 16 -18.70 17.71 2.62
CA THR A 16 -19.20 18.70 1.65
C THR A 16 -18.56 18.55 0.27
N LYS A 17 -17.62 17.60 0.09
CA LYS A 17 -16.84 17.47 -1.15
C LYS A 17 -17.52 16.51 -2.12
N LYS A 18 -17.81 16.97 -3.33
CA LYS A 18 -18.22 16.09 -4.44
C LYS A 18 -17.03 15.21 -4.82
N LEU A 19 -17.09 13.93 -4.43
CA LEU A 19 -16.04 12.96 -4.68
C LEU A 19 -16.31 12.20 -5.98
N LYS A 20 -15.28 12.09 -6.82
CA LYS A 20 -15.29 11.17 -7.96
C LYS A 20 -14.62 9.87 -7.51
N ILE A 21 -15.39 8.78 -7.50
CA ILE A 21 -14.87 7.44 -7.19
C ILE A 21 -14.35 6.83 -8.49
N ASP A 22 -13.07 6.45 -8.51
CA ASP A 22 -12.54 5.64 -9.59
C ASP A 22 -12.88 4.17 -9.33
N SER A 23 -13.57 3.55 -10.27
CA SER A 23 -14.03 2.16 -10.19
C SER A 23 -13.43 1.36 -11.32
N TYR A 24 -12.85 0.20 -10.98
CA TYR A 24 -12.22 -0.70 -11.94
C TYR A 24 -12.82 -2.09 -11.80
N PHE A 25 -13.10 -2.72 -12.95
CA PHE A 25 -13.57 -4.10 -13.01
C PHE A 25 -12.46 -5.00 -13.56
N LEU A 26 -12.02 -5.97 -12.77
CA LEU A 26 -10.99 -6.93 -13.14
C LEU A 26 -11.68 -8.23 -13.58
N LYS A 27 -11.52 -8.61 -14.87
CA LYS A 27 -12.21 -9.77 -15.46
C LYS A 27 -11.62 -11.12 -15.02
N ASP A 28 -10.30 -11.21 -14.88
CA ASP A 28 -9.57 -12.42 -14.54
C ASP A 28 -8.77 -12.19 -13.26
N SER A 29 -9.45 -12.22 -12.11
CA SER A 29 -8.89 -11.77 -10.83
C SER A 29 -8.15 -12.87 -10.06
N ASN A 30 -7.34 -13.69 -10.74
CA ASN A 30 -6.53 -14.70 -10.06
C ASN A 30 -5.16 -14.11 -9.67
N GLY A 31 -4.73 -14.39 -8.45
CA GLY A 31 -3.43 -13.95 -7.92
C GLY A 31 -3.50 -13.21 -6.59
N LEU A 32 -2.41 -12.51 -6.28
CA LEU A 32 -2.24 -11.77 -5.03
C LEU A 32 -2.53 -10.28 -5.23
N PHE A 33 -3.58 -9.80 -4.57
CA PHE A 33 -3.93 -8.39 -4.50
C PHE A 33 -3.36 -7.78 -3.22
N CYS A 34 -2.83 -6.57 -3.36
CA CYS A 34 -2.25 -5.81 -2.27
C CYS A 34 -2.79 -4.39 -2.27
N LEU A 35 -3.31 -3.95 -1.12
CA LEU A 35 -3.68 -2.57 -0.85
C LEU A 35 -2.83 -2.06 0.31
N THR A 36 -2.25 -0.87 0.17
CA THR A 36 -1.39 -0.25 1.19
C THR A 36 -1.70 1.23 1.35
N THR A 37 -1.38 1.77 2.53
CA THR A 37 -1.27 3.22 2.74
C THR A 37 0.11 3.73 2.34
N ASP A 38 0.22 5.04 2.16
CA ASP A 38 1.47 5.79 1.92
C ASP A 38 2.50 5.56 3.03
N GLY A 39 2.06 5.33 4.27
CA GLY A 39 2.92 4.87 5.38
C GLY A 39 3.71 3.57 5.11
N ILE A 40 3.36 2.81 4.06
CA ILE A 40 4.13 1.65 3.58
C ILE A 40 4.81 1.94 2.24
N HIS A 41 4.04 2.22 1.18
CA HIS A 41 4.62 2.23 -0.17
C HIS A 41 5.54 3.42 -0.46
N ASP A 42 5.55 4.46 0.39
CA ASP A 42 6.55 5.54 0.30
C ASP A 42 7.89 5.18 0.97
N PHE A 43 7.91 4.13 1.79
CA PHE A 43 9.08 3.73 2.61
C PHE A 43 9.69 2.39 2.17
N ILE A 44 9.20 1.81 1.07
CA ILE A 44 9.69 0.56 0.50
C ILE A 44 9.80 0.73 -1.00
N ASP A 45 10.95 0.40 -1.59
CA ASP A 45 11.07 0.43 -3.05
C ASP A 45 10.30 -0.74 -3.69
N ILE A 46 9.87 -0.54 -4.93
CA ILE A 46 9.01 -1.50 -5.65
C ILE A 46 9.66 -2.88 -5.82
N LYS A 47 10.99 -2.99 -5.90
CA LYS A 47 11.67 -4.28 -6.08
C LYS A 47 11.62 -5.05 -4.77
N THR A 48 12.06 -4.44 -3.68
CA THR A 48 11.99 -5.02 -2.34
C THR A 48 10.55 -5.39 -1.96
N PHE A 49 9.59 -4.53 -2.31
CA PHE A 49 8.17 -4.80 -2.05
C PHE A 49 7.68 -6.07 -2.78
N LYS A 50 8.04 -6.22 -4.06
CA LYS A 50 7.74 -7.43 -4.84
C LYS A 50 8.42 -8.67 -4.26
N ASP A 51 9.69 -8.57 -3.88
CA ASP A 51 10.42 -9.68 -3.28
C ASP A 51 9.71 -10.19 -2.01
N TYR A 52 9.21 -9.29 -1.17
CA TYR A 52 8.41 -9.67 0.00
C TYR A 52 7.07 -10.33 -0.35
N LEU A 53 6.40 -9.88 -1.42
CA LEU A 53 5.15 -10.47 -1.89
C LEU A 53 5.35 -11.86 -2.51
N ASP A 54 6.49 -12.11 -3.14
CA ASP A 54 6.82 -13.38 -3.81
C ASP A 54 7.40 -14.45 -2.86
N LEU A 55 7.72 -14.08 -1.62
CA LEU A 55 8.17 -15.04 -0.61
C LEU A 55 7.20 -16.23 -0.46
N LYS A 56 7.72 -17.45 -0.43
CA LYS A 56 6.94 -18.64 -0.07
C LYS A 56 6.68 -18.66 1.44
N SER A 57 5.69 -17.89 1.88
CA SER A 57 5.28 -17.79 3.29
C SER A 57 3.80 -17.42 3.39
N SER A 58 3.23 -17.56 4.59
CA SER A 58 1.83 -17.16 4.83
C SER A 58 1.61 -15.67 4.57
N LEU A 59 0.42 -15.29 4.11
CA LEU A 59 0.05 -13.86 3.92
C LEU A 59 0.30 -13.04 5.19
N ARG A 60 0.03 -13.61 6.37
CA ARG A 60 0.31 -12.96 7.66
C ARG A 60 1.79 -12.65 7.84
N THR A 61 2.66 -13.59 7.47
CA THR A 61 4.12 -13.40 7.55
C THR A 61 4.58 -12.33 6.56
N LYS A 62 4.09 -12.37 5.31
CA LYS A 62 4.37 -11.34 4.29
C LYS A 62 4.00 -9.95 4.80
N ALA A 63 2.76 -9.77 5.26
CA ALA A 63 2.27 -8.50 5.78
C ALA A 63 3.12 -7.99 6.96
N LYS A 64 3.46 -8.86 7.93
CA LYS A 64 4.32 -8.48 9.06
C LYS A 64 5.71 -8.05 8.62
N ASN A 65 6.32 -8.76 7.66
CA ASN A 65 7.65 -8.42 7.17
C ASN A 65 7.64 -7.07 6.44
N ILE A 66 6.62 -6.82 5.62
CA ILE A 66 6.43 -5.55 4.92
C ILE A 66 6.28 -4.39 5.91
N ILE A 67 5.39 -4.51 6.90
CA ILE A 67 5.21 -3.47 7.94
C ILE A 67 6.51 -3.27 8.74
N LYS A 68 7.20 -4.35 9.10
CA LYS A 68 8.47 -4.24 9.84
C LYS A 68 9.54 -3.52 9.02
N TYR A 69 9.60 -3.80 7.71
CA TYR A 69 10.54 -3.15 6.82
C TYR A 69 10.23 -1.66 6.65
N SER A 70 8.95 -1.25 6.50
CA SER A 70 8.59 0.18 6.44
C SER A 70 8.94 0.91 7.74
N ILE A 71 8.65 0.33 8.90
CA ILE A 71 9.02 0.90 10.21
C ILE A 71 10.54 1.07 10.33
N ASN A 72 11.31 0.05 9.94
CA ASN A 72 12.77 0.11 9.99
C ASN A 72 13.35 1.15 9.02
N ASN A 73 12.66 1.43 7.91
CA ASN A 73 12.99 2.51 6.97
C ASN A 73 12.47 3.88 7.42
N LEU A 74 12.29 4.07 8.73
CA LEU A 74 11.91 5.35 9.34
C LEU A 74 10.53 5.85 8.87
N SER A 75 9.58 4.93 8.65
CA SER A 75 8.19 5.33 8.44
C SER A 75 7.68 6.15 9.62
N THR A 76 7.21 7.36 9.33
CA THR A 76 6.69 8.32 10.31
C THR A 76 5.15 8.36 10.33
N ASP A 77 4.50 7.44 9.64
CA ASP A 77 3.05 7.42 9.43
C ASP A 77 2.43 6.06 9.76
N ASN A 78 1.11 6.01 9.83
CA ASN A 78 0.33 4.81 10.06
C ASN A 78 0.51 3.83 8.88
N SER A 79 1.04 2.65 9.20
CA SER A 79 1.28 1.59 8.23
C SER A 79 0.12 0.59 8.21
N SER A 80 -0.66 0.57 7.13
CA SER A 80 -1.76 -0.39 6.91
C SER A 80 -1.60 -1.14 5.59
N ILE A 81 -1.84 -2.45 5.62
CA ILE A 81 -1.77 -3.33 4.44
C ILE A 81 -2.90 -4.37 4.46
N ILE A 82 -3.45 -4.65 3.29
CA ILE A 82 -4.37 -5.76 3.04
C ILE A 82 -3.76 -6.63 1.94
N LEU A 83 -3.69 -7.94 2.20
CA LEU A 83 -3.31 -8.95 1.22
C LEU A 83 -4.49 -9.89 1.01
N LEU A 84 -4.86 -10.09 -0.25
CA LEU A 84 -5.92 -11.00 -0.67
C LEU A 84 -5.37 -11.91 -1.76
N GLU A 85 -5.39 -13.22 -1.52
CA GLU A 85 -5.02 -14.22 -2.51
C GLU A 85 -6.31 -14.85 -3.06
N VAL A 86 -6.49 -14.77 -4.38
CA VAL A 86 -7.62 -15.36 -5.09
C VAL A 86 -7.07 -16.47 -5.99
N MET A 87 -7.65 -17.66 -5.87
CA MET A 87 -7.28 -18.86 -6.62
C MET A 87 -8.23 -19.09 -7.78
#